data_AF-A0A2V1BKE0-F1
#
_entry.id   AF-A0A2V1BKE0-F1
#
_cell.length_a   1.000
_cell.length_b   1.000
_cell.length_c   1.000
_cell.angle_alpha   90.00
_cell.angle_beta   90.00
_cell.angle_gamma   90.00
#
_symmetry.space_group_name_H-M   'P 1'
#
loop_
_entity.id
_entity.type
_entity.pdbx_description
1 polymer ?
#
loop_
_entity_poly.entity_id
_entity_poly.type
_entity_poly.pdbx_seq_one_letter_code
_entity_poly.pdbx_strand_id
1 'polypeptide(L)' 'RRPRRRYEEIERLYKCCWIGCEKAYGTLSHLNTHIKGQSHGSKRKPEDFIEMRKAWKARQRQKET' A
#
# COMPACT_ATOMS: atom_id res chain seq x y z
N ARG A 1 -19.37 9.81 12.57
CA ARG A 1 -18.80 8.73 11.72
C ARG A 1 -17.81 9.37 10.74
N ARG A 2 -16.60 8.83 10.55
CA ARG A 2 -15.66 9.38 9.55
C ARG A 2 -16.19 9.09 8.13
N PRO A 3 -16.28 10.09 7.23
CA PRO A 3 -16.73 9.85 5.86
C PRO A 3 -15.79 8.87 5.15
N ARG A 4 -16.37 7.99 4.32
CA ARG A 4 -15.59 7.07 3.48
C ARG A 4 -14.90 7.89 2.40
N ARG A 5 -13.58 7.76 2.28
CA ARG A 5 -12.80 8.38 1.18
C ARG A 5 -13.25 7.83 -0.17
N ARG A 6 -13.27 8.67 -1.21
CA ARG A 6 -13.57 8.25 -2.58
C ARG A 6 -12.49 7.30 -3.11
N TYR A 7 -12.84 6.54 -4.14
CA TYR A 7 -11.92 5.58 -4.75
C TYR A 7 -10.66 6.24 -5.31
N GLU A 8 -10.80 7.40 -5.96
CA GLU A 8 -9.69 8.20 -6.51
C GLU A 8 -8.76 8.77 -5.43
N GLU A 9 -9.29 9.05 -4.23
CA GLU A 9 -8.53 9.68 -3.13
C GLU A 9 -7.65 8.67 -2.36
N ILE A 10 -7.84 7.37 -2.57
CA ILE A 10 -7.09 6.32 -1.88
C ILE A 10 -5.83 5.99 -2.68
N GLU A 11 -4.70 6.55 -2.26
CA GLU A 11 -3.39 6.16 -2.81
C GLU A 11 -3.06 4.70 -2.44
N ARG A 12 -2.98 3.84 -3.47
CA ARG A 12 -2.67 2.40 -3.31
C ARG A 12 -1.17 2.13 -3.43
N LEU A 13 -0.45 2.52 -2.39
CA LEU A 13 1.02 2.41 -2.35
C LEU A 13 1.50 0.96 -2.19
N TYR A 14 0.70 0.09 -1.58
CA TYR A 14 1.09 -1.28 -1.26
C TYR A 14 0.69 -2.23 -2.39
N LYS A 15 1.56 -2.37 -3.39
CA LYS A 15 1.38 -3.32 -4.51
C LYS A 15 1.78 -4.73 -4.12
N CYS A 16 1.02 -5.72 -4.60
CA CYS A 16 1.50 -7.10 -4.55
C CYS A 16 2.68 -7.26 -5.51
N CYS A 17 3.69 -8.01 -5.10
CA CYS A 17 4.90 -8.26 -5.89
C CYS A 17 4.89 -9.65 -6.54
N TRP A 18 3.77 -10.37 -6.42
CA TRP A 18 3.64 -11.70 -7.00
C TRP A 18 3.51 -11.61 -8.52
N ILE A 19 4.19 -12.50 -9.23
CA ILE A 19 4.18 -12.53 -10.70
C ILE A 19 2.75 -12.79 -11.18
N GLY A 20 2.22 -11.90 -12.01
CA GLY A 20 0.84 -11.95 -12.49
C GLY A 20 -0.21 -11.36 -11.53
N CYS A 21 0.20 -10.76 -10.40
CA CYS A 21 -0.71 -10.01 -9.54
C CYS A 21 -0.52 -8.50 -9.67
N GLU A 22 -1.53 -7.83 -10.22
CA GLU A 22 -1.55 -6.37 -10.38
C GLU A 22 -2.29 -5.64 -9.25
N LYS A 23 -2.71 -6.37 -8.21
CA LYS A 23 -3.51 -5.80 -7.12
C LYS A 23 -2.66 -4.91 -6.23
N ALA A 24 -3.22 -3.75 -5.90
CA ALA A 24 -2.63 -2.76 -5.02
C ALA A 24 -3.62 -2.35 -3.92
N TYR A 25 -3.10 -2.00 -2.75
CA TYR A 25 -3.90 -1.68 -1.58
C TYR A 25 -3.44 -0.37 -0.93
N GLY A 26 -4.38 0.33 -0.30
CA GLY A 26 -4.10 1.58 0.42
C GLY A 26 -3.43 1.38 1.79
N THR A 27 -3.52 0.17 2.36
CA THR A 27 -2.89 -0.17 3.64
C THR A 27 -2.17 -1.51 3.56
N LEU A 28 -1.11 -1.65 4.37
CA LEU A 28 -0.35 -2.90 4.47
C LEU A 28 -1.21 -4.07 4.99
N SER A 29 -2.18 -3.79 5.87
CA SER A 29 -3.08 -4.84 6.40
C SER A 29 -3.89 -5.50 5.27
N HIS A 30 -4.47 -4.71 4.37
CA HIS A 30 -5.20 -5.25 3.22
C HIS A 30 -4.28 -6.01 2.25
N LEU A 31 -3.05 -5.54 2.03
CA LEU A 31 -2.07 -6.27 1.23
C LEU A 31 -1.73 -7.62 1.89
N ASN A 32 -1.50 -7.66 3.20
CA ASN A 32 -1.14 -8.90 3.91
C ASN A 32 -2.30 -9.90 3.95
N THR A 33 -3.54 -9.45 4.07
CA THR A 33 -4.73 -10.31 3.92
C THR A 33 -4.81 -10.87 2.51
N HIS A 34 -4.56 -10.04 1.49
CA HIS A 34 -4.50 -10.48 0.10
C HIS A 34 -3.40 -11.52 -0.14
N ILE A 35 -2.19 -11.29 0.37
CA ILE A 35 -1.06 -12.22 0.22
C ILE A 35 -1.41 -13.57 0.85
N LYS A 36 -1.98 -13.56 2.07
CA LYS A 36 -2.40 -14.77 2.77
C LYS A 36 -3.54 -15.49 2.03
N GLY A 37 -4.52 -14.75 1.51
CA GLY A 37 -5.70 -15.33 0.86
C GLY A 37 -5.44 -15.88 -0.55
N GLN A 38 -4.48 -15.30 -1.27
CA GLN A 38 -4.12 -15.72 -2.63
C GLN A 38 -2.87 -16.59 -2.68
N SER A 39 -2.30 -16.95 -1.52
CA SER A 39 -1.04 -17.69 -1.42
C SER A 39 0.11 -17.04 -2.20
N HIS A 40 0.15 -15.70 -2.25
CA HIS A 40 1.18 -14.91 -2.93
C HIS A 40 2.51 -14.85 -2.13
N GLY A 41 2.83 -15.91 -1.40
CA GLY A 41 4.02 -16.05 -0.57
C GLY A 41 3.90 -15.44 0.83
N SER A 42 5.03 -14.98 1.37
CA SER A 42 5.16 -14.53 2.76
C SER A 42 4.55 -13.14 2.99
N LYS A 43 3.96 -12.95 4.18
CA LYS A 43 3.46 -11.65 4.64
C LYS A 43 4.57 -10.62 4.61
N ARG A 44 4.24 -9.41 4.18
CA ARG A 44 5.17 -8.28 4.16
C ARG A 44 5.18 -7.57 5.50
N LYS A 45 6.35 -7.05 5.88
CA LYS A 45 6.55 -6.33 7.12
C LYS A 45 6.65 -4.83 6.87
N PRO A 46 6.33 -3.99 7.86
CA PRO A 46 6.53 -2.54 7.76
C PRO A 46 7.97 -2.17 7.41
N GLU A 47 8.96 -2.97 7.87
CA GLU A 47 10.38 -2.78 7.57
C GLU A 47 10.67 -2.77 6.06
N ASP A 48 9.96 -3.60 5.27
CA ASP A 48 10.14 -3.70 3.82
C ASP A 48 9.74 -2.40 3.08
N PHE A 49 8.98 -1.52 3.74
CA PHE A 49 8.43 -0.30 3.14
C PHE A 49 9.01 0.98 3.75
N ILE A 50 10.13 0.91 4.47
CA ILE A 50 10.77 2.09 5.07
C ILE A 50 11.08 3.14 4.00
N GLU A 51 11.76 2.74 2.93
CA GLU A 51 12.15 3.65 1.84
C GLU A 51 10.93 4.17 1.08
N MET A 52 9.94 3.31 0.81
CA MET A 52 8.66 3.73 0.20
C MET A 52 7.95 4.79 1.04
N ARG A 53 7.89 4.62 2.38
CA ARG A 53 7.24 5.57 3.28
C ARG A 53 8.01 6.88 3.38
N LYS A 54 9.34 6.85 3.40
CA LYS A 54 10.18 8.06 3.34
C LYS A 54 9.91 8.83 2.04
N ALA A 55 9.96 8.15 0.90
CA ALA A 55 9.68 8.75 -0.40
C ALA A 55 8.26 9.32 -0.49
N TRP A 56 7.27 8.63 0.07
CA TRP A 56 5.89 9.13 0.11
C TRP A 56 5.78 10.40 0.97
N LYS A 57 6.32 10.41 2.19
CA LYS A 57 6.33 11.60 3.05
C LYS A 57 7.03 12.79 2.36
N ALA A 58 8.15 12.54 1.68
CA ALA A 58 8.86 13.58 0.93
C ALA A 58 8.01 14.13 -0.22
N ARG A 59 7.32 13.27 -0.98
CA ARG A 59 6.39 13.69 -2.05
C ARG A 59 5.20 14.48 -1.53
N GLN A 60 4.62 14.07 -0.40
CA GLN A 60 3.51 14.82 0.20
C GLN A 60 3.96 16.21 0.64
N ARG A 61 5.16 16.34 1.22
CA ARG A 61 5.75 17.64 1.58
C ARG A 61 5.95 18.55 0.35
N GLN A 62 6.40 18.01 -0.78
CA GLN A 62 6.56 18.76 -2.03
C GLN A 62 5.22 19.18 -2.66
N LYS A 63 4.13 18.41 -2.47
CA LYS A 63 2.79 18.77 -2.95
C LYS A 63 2.12 19.88 -2.14
N GLU A 64 2.58 20.09 -0.90
CA GLU A 64 2.07 21.11 0.01
C GLU A 64 2.82 22.45 -0.11
N THR A 65 3.91 22.50 -0.90
CA THR A 65 4.69 23.71 -1.20
C THR A 65 4.31 24.25 -2.57
#